data_AF-A0A954PCL2-F1
#
_entry.id   AF-A0A954PCL2-F1
#
_cell.length_a   1.000
_cell.length_b   1.000
_cell.length_c   1.000
_cell.angle_alpha   90.00
_cell.angle_beta   90.00
_cell.angle_gamma   90.00
#
_symmetry.space_group_name_H-M   'P 1'
#
loop_
_entity.id
_entity.type
_entity.pdbx_description
1 polymer ?
#
loop_
_entity_poly.entity_id
_entity_poly.type
_entity_poly.pdbx_seq_one_letter_code
_entity_poly.pdbx_strand_id
1 'polypeptide(L)'
;MNTTKLHDVSFQLASEQEKRTHWKNGWRARSYPHYAAILLVALLIPATLRAADKPRVIATTDGEVDDRSSMIRFLLYTCDFDVAGIVEVNSKYQKKGHSAEHWIQEQLDAYAKVLPNLRKHNAAFPDADSLRRVMRVGNENVDDLYVAPPDMQTKDTAGEQLIIDTLLDNDPRPVHVLSWGGANTTASALWKLKTQYPKVKFDYAVSRIRIYCIWYQDGGGEWIQKNIPEAYINEAYQWDNVWDYESYDNARKENKPSANPPFVQEYMKPAWLDANIKQDHGPLGALTPQKYISEGDTPSFLHLVDNGLQAHVDYTLGGWGGRSVYDDPKYPNHISDKKITDDGDRNKMFWRWVPAAQNDFAARMDWCVKDFSEANHPPIVKLRGEPTCDVKPGDTVTLAADASDPDSDQLSCRWWHYADADSANEMLTIANSDSLDDASFVVPNEPGKQIQIILEVTDNGTPTLVSYQRLICNIK
;
A
#
# COMPACT_ATOMS: atom_id res chain seq x y z
N MET A 1 36.83 28.42 72.33
CA MET A 1 36.96 29.87 72.08
C MET A 1 35.98 30.19 70.96
N ASN A 2 34.74 30.52 71.33
CA ASN A 2 34.22 31.89 71.49
C ASN A 2 34.46 32.75 70.25
N THR A 3 33.50 33.43 69.64
CA THR A 3 32.03 33.71 69.78
C THR A 3 31.81 34.73 68.64
N THR A 4 30.67 34.92 67.96
CA THR A 4 29.34 35.42 68.40
C THR A 4 28.59 35.63 67.04
N LYS A 5 27.45 34.99 66.72
CA LYS A 5 26.04 35.38 67.03
C LYS A 5 25.67 36.77 66.49
N LEU A 6 24.48 37.12 65.98
CA LEU A 6 23.10 36.58 65.85
C LEU A 6 22.39 37.61 64.91
N HIS A 7 21.29 37.34 64.20
CA HIS A 7 19.94 37.23 64.78
C HIS A 7 18.92 36.73 63.76
N ASP A 8 18.20 35.70 64.20
CA ASP A 8 16.83 35.34 63.82
C ASP A 8 15.83 36.22 64.58
N VAL A 9 14.66 36.49 64.00
CA VAL A 9 13.41 36.68 64.76
C VAL A 9 12.23 36.11 63.97
N SER A 10 11.61 35.09 64.55
CA SER A 10 10.23 34.66 64.31
C SER A 10 9.46 34.83 65.62
N PHE A 11 8.16 35.20 65.56
CA PHE A 11 7.11 35.12 66.61
C PHE A 11 5.87 35.87 66.02
N GLN A 12 4.59 35.56 66.22
CA GLN A 12 3.85 34.61 67.07
C GLN A 12 2.36 34.55 66.61
N LEU A 13 1.67 33.49 67.03
CA LEU A 13 0.22 33.18 66.89
C LEU A 13 -0.72 34.09 67.70
N ALA A 14 -2.00 34.14 67.31
CA ALA A 14 -3.27 34.21 68.11
C ALA A 14 -4.34 35.02 67.33
N SER A 15 -5.44 34.44 66.81
CA SER A 15 -6.71 34.01 67.44
C SER A 15 -7.76 35.11 67.67
N GLU A 16 -9.03 34.71 67.53
CA GLU A 16 -10.31 35.36 67.90
C GLU A 16 -10.91 36.39 66.90
N GLN A 17 -12.02 36.06 66.23
CA GLN A 17 -13.43 36.07 66.69
C GLN A 17 -14.10 37.45 66.71
N GLU A 18 -15.12 37.56 65.86
CA GLU A 18 -16.34 38.37 65.98
C GLU A 18 -16.26 39.89 66.20
N LYS A 19 -16.89 40.63 65.29
CA LYS A 19 -17.95 41.58 65.66
C LYS A 19 -18.83 41.96 64.46
N ARG A 20 -20.11 41.58 64.59
CA ARG A 20 -21.27 42.14 63.90
C ARG A 20 -21.33 43.66 64.11
N THR A 21 -21.78 44.43 63.12
CA THR A 21 -23.04 45.20 63.21
C THR A 21 -23.46 45.86 61.90
N HIS A 22 -24.78 45.91 61.73
CA HIS A 22 -25.61 46.42 60.63
C HIS A 22 -25.37 47.86 60.19
N TRP A 23 -25.67 48.15 58.92
CA TRP A 23 -26.52 49.29 58.52
C TRP A 23 -27.39 48.94 57.29
N LYS A 24 -28.63 49.42 57.29
CA LYS A 24 -29.74 49.16 56.37
C LYS A 24 -29.88 50.25 55.28
N ASN A 25 -30.63 49.88 54.23
CA ASN A 25 -31.34 50.71 53.21
C ASN A 25 -30.47 51.20 52.04
N GLY A 26 -30.86 51.11 50.76
CA GLY A 26 -32.06 50.61 50.09
C GLY A 26 -32.01 51.02 48.59
N TRP A 27 -32.94 50.47 47.79
CA TRP A 27 -33.38 50.95 46.47
C TRP A 27 -32.46 50.76 45.24
N ARG A 28 -32.71 49.73 44.42
CA ARG A 28 -33.56 49.76 43.21
C ARG A 28 -33.25 48.59 42.29
N ALA A 29 -34.31 47.93 41.85
CA ALA A 29 -34.31 46.90 40.83
C ALA A 29 -33.83 47.43 39.49
N ARG A 30 -32.87 46.72 38.87
CA ARG A 30 -32.76 46.59 37.42
C ARG A 30 -32.42 45.13 37.10
N SER A 31 -33.43 44.47 36.57
CA SER A 31 -33.39 43.17 35.92
C SER A 31 -32.49 43.23 34.69
N TYR A 32 -31.41 42.46 34.70
CA TYR A 32 -30.64 42.11 33.50
C TYR A 32 -31.17 40.78 32.96
N PRO A 33 -31.37 40.63 31.64
CA PRO A 33 -31.83 39.37 31.08
C PRO A 33 -30.75 38.30 31.27
N HIS A 34 -31.18 37.16 31.79
CA HIS A 34 -30.40 35.93 31.83
C HIS A 34 -30.06 35.49 30.41
N TYR A 35 -28.83 35.76 29.95
CA TYR A 35 -28.24 34.93 28.91
C TYR A 35 -27.86 33.61 29.57
N ALA A 36 -28.75 32.62 29.45
CA ALA A 36 -28.38 31.24 29.66
C ALA A 36 -27.31 30.90 28.63
N ALA A 37 -26.05 30.93 29.04
CA ALA A 37 -24.97 30.32 28.27
C ALA A 37 -25.25 28.82 28.25
N ILE A 38 -25.87 28.36 27.16
CA ILE A 38 -25.87 26.95 26.80
C ILE A 38 -24.40 26.62 26.51
N LEU A 39 -23.69 26.10 27.51
CA LEU A 39 -22.44 25.39 27.29
C LEU A 39 -22.80 24.14 26.48
N LEU A 40 -22.74 24.28 25.15
CA LEU A 40 -22.60 23.14 24.26
C LEU A 40 -21.20 22.57 24.56
N VAL A 41 -21.13 21.67 25.53
CA VAL A 41 -20.01 20.73 25.62
C VAL A 41 -20.17 19.85 24.39
N ALA A 42 -19.56 20.28 23.28
CA ALA A 42 -19.21 19.38 22.21
C ALA A 42 -18.30 18.34 22.84
N LEU A 43 -18.87 17.18 23.19
CA LEU A 43 -18.11 15.96 23.37
C LEU A 43 -17.43 15.71 22.02
N LEU A 44 -16.23 16.27 21.87
CA LEU A 44 -15.22 15.78 20.96
C LEU A 44 -14.94 14.35 21.42
N ILE A 45 -15.77 13.42 20.97
CA ILE A 45 -15.36 12.04 20.83
C ILE A 45 -14.20 12.14 19.86
N PRO A 46 -12.96 11.80 20.24
CA PRO A 46 -11.96 11.55 19.24
C PRO A 46 -12.49 10.34 18.49
N ALA A 47 -13.08 10.57 17.33
CA ALA A 47 -13.15 9.56 16.30
C ALA A 47 -11.71 9.31 15.89
N THR A 48 -10.98 8.54 16.69
CA THR A 48 -9.89 7.75 16.16
C THR A 48 -10.57 6.71 15.27
N LEU A 49 -10.93 7.13 14.05
CA LEU A 49 -10.75 6.25 12.90
C LEU A 49 -9.33 5.75 13.08
N ARG A 50 -9.19 4.49 13.49
CA ARG A 50 -7.92 3.82 13.44
C ARG A 50 -7.57 3.86 11.95
N ALA A 51 -6.70 4.79 11.55
CA ALA A 51 -6.17 4.80 10.20
C ALA A 51 -5.73 3.37 9.92
N ALA A 52 -6.15 2.79 8.80
CA ALA A 52 -5.65 1.49 8.41
C ALA A 52 -4.12 1.57 8.49
N ASP A 53 -3.50 0.69 9.28
CA ASP A 53 -2.07 0.75 9.50
C ASP A 53 -1.39 0.50 8.14
N LYS A 54 -0.71 1.52 7.59
CA LYS A 54 -0.09 1.46 6.26
C LYS A 54 0.79 0.22 6.12
N PRO A 55 0.78 -0.50 4.98
CA PRO A 55 1.72 -1.57 4.73
C PRO A 55 3.16 -1.06 4.82
N ARG A 56 4.08 -1.86 5.36
CA ARG A 56 5.51 -1.52 5.37
C ARG A 56 6.19 -2.16 4.17
N VAL A 57 7.01 -1.41 3.46
CA VAL A 57 7.61 -1.87 2.20
C VAL A 57 9.13 -1.68 2.14
N ILE A 58 9.81 -2.67 1.59
CA ILE A 58 11.18 -2.59 1.09
C ILE A 58 11.13 -2.91 -0.40
N ALA A 59 11.49 -1.96 -1.26
CA ALA A 59 11.70 -2.24 -2.68
C ALA A 59 13.16 -2.68 -2.90
N THR A 60 13.38 -3.82 -3.57
CA THR A 60 14.71 -4.25 -4.02
C THR A 60 14.73 -4.25 -5.55
N THR A 61 15.61 -3.47 -6.15
CA THR A 61 15.58 -3.11 -7.58
C THR A 61 16.96 -3.23 -8.22
N ASP A 62 17.03 -3.74 -9.45
CA ASP A 62 18.26 -3.83 -10.25
C ASP A 62 18.41 -2.71 -11.27
N GLY A 63 17.41 -1.83 -11.39
CA GLY A 63 17.53 -0.52 -12.02
C GLY A 63 17.48 -0.54 -13.55
N GLU A 64 16.84 -1.54 -14.15
CA GLU A 64 16.52 -1.55 -15.58
C GLU A 64 15.61 -0.37 -15.98
N VAL A 65 15.31 -0.25 -17.26
CA VAL A 65 14.52 0.87 -17.79
C VAL A 65 13.08 0.84 -17.23
N ASP A 66 12.52 -0.34 -17.03
CA ASP A 66 11.24 -0.54 -16.35
C ASP A 66 11.32 -0.28 -14.85
N ASP A 67 12.36 -0.70 -14.12
CA ASP A 67 12.52 -0.33 -12.70
C ASP A 67 12.50 1.19 -12.50
N ARG A 68 13.21 1.92 -13.37
CA ARG A 68 13.25 3.39 -13.32
C ARG A 68 11.88 4.00 -13.55
N SER A 69 11.05 3.38 -14.38
CA SER A 69 9.68 3.84 -14.63
C SER A 69 8.77 3.47 -13.45
N SER A 70 8.86 2.24 -12.97
CA SER A 70 8.15 1.73 -11.79
C SER A 70 8.49 2.54 -10.54
N MET A 71 9.73 3.02 -10.39
CA MET A 71 10.14 3.86 -9.25
C MET A 71 9.48 5.24 -9.27
N ILE A 72 9.32 5.86 -10.45
CA ILE A 72 8.58 7.13 -10.57
C ILE A 72 7.15 6.95 -10.06
N ARG A 73 6.48 5.88 -10.51
CA ARG A 73 5.16 5.52 -10.02
C ARG A 73 5.20 5.24 -8.51
N PHE A 74 6.07 4.35 -8.03
CA PHE A 74 6.24 4.00 -6.61
C PHE A 74 6.34 5.24 -5.71
N LEU A 75 7.14 6.24 -6.09
CA LEU A 75 7.29 7.51 -5.36
C LEU A 75 5.97 8.26 -5.19
N LEU A 76 5.08 8.22 -6.18
CA LEU A 76 3.74 8.82 -6.13
C LEU A 76 2.73 8.03 -5.29
N TYR A 77 3.06 6.80 -4.88
CA TYR A 77 2.24 5.99 -3.98
C TYR A 77 2.82 5.89 -2.57
N THR A 78 3.93 6.58 -2.28
CA THR A 78 4.54 6.59 -0.94
C THR A 78 3.67 7.23 0.15
N CYS A 79 2.55 7.87 -0.21
CA CYS A 79 1.53 8.27 0.75
C CYS A 79 0.67 7.11 1.26
N ASP A 80 0.68 5.94 0.61
CA ASP A 80 -0.21 4.81 0.90
C ASP A 80 0.49 3.70 1.71
N PHE A 81 1.82 3.69 1.72
CA PHE A 81 2.65 2.72 2.45
C PHE A 81 3.87 3.37 3.12
N ASP A 82 4.38 2.71 4.16
CA ASP A 82 5.59 3.14 4.88
C ASP A 82 6.84 2.52 4.22
N VAL A 83 7.63 3.34 3.54
CA VAL A 83 8.90 2.91 2.93
C VAL A 83 9.96 2.69 4.00
N ALA A 84 10.22 1.43 4.31
CA ALA A 84 11.26 1.00 5.23
C ALA A 84 12.62 0.81 4.54
N GLY A 85 12.65 0.63 3.22
CA GLY A 85 13.88 0.42 2.46
C GLY A 85 13.73 0.60 0.95
N ILE A 86 14.80 1.09 0.33
CA ILE A 86 15.02 1.02 -1.12
C ILE A 86 16.41 0.42 -1.31
N VAL A 87 16.50 -0.79 -1.81
CA VAL A 87 17.74 -1.56 -1.87
C VAL A 87 18.12 -1.85 -3.31
N GLU A 88 19.25 -1.32 -3.75
CA GLU A 88 19.79 -1.57 -5.09
C GLU A 88 20.48 -2.94 -5.13
N VAL A 89 20.07 -3.82 -6.04
CA VAL A 89 20.52 -5.20 -6.20
C VAL A 89 20.88 -5.47 -7.67
N ASN A 90 21.17 -6.72 -8.04
CA ASN A 90 21.30 -7.15 -9.43
C ASN A 90 20.26 -8.23 -9.79
N SER A 91 20.24 -8.62 -11.05
CA SER A 91 19.46 -9.77 -11.54
C SER A 91 20.14 -10.45 -12.74
N LYS A 92 19.55 -11.51 -13.30
CA LYS A 92 20.02 -12.11 -14.55
C LYS A 92 19.92 -11.18 -15.77
N TYR A 93 19.05 -10.18 -15.72
CA TYR A 93 18.85 -9.20 -16.79
C TYR A 93 19.79 -8.01 -16.62
N GLN A 94 19.91 -7.47 -15.39
CA GLN A 94 20.92 -6.47 -15.03
C GLN A 94 21.95 -7.01 -14.04
N LYS A 95 22.91 -7.78 -14.58
CA LYS A 95 23.88 -8.58 -13.79
C LYS A 95 24.83 -7.80 -12.89
N LYS A 96 25.07 -6.53 -13.20
CA LYS A 96 25.99 -5.67 -12.44
C LYS A 96 25.26 -4.68 -11.53
N GLY A 97 23.92 -4.75 -11.48
CA GLY A 97 23.10 -3.71 -10.88
C GLY A 97 23.32 -2.34 -11.54
N HIS A 98 22.89 -1.29 -10.85
CA HIS A 98 22.93 0.10 -11.33
C HIS A 98 23.21 1.12 -10.22
N SER A 99 23.61 0.68 -9.02
CA SER A 99 23.82 1.58 -7.88
C SER A 99 24.85 2.70 -8.12
N ALA A 100 25.82 2.46 -9.01
CA ALA A 100 26.83 3.44 -9.38
C ALA A 100 26.32 4.57 -10.28
N GLU A 101 25.12 4.44 -10.88
CA GLU A 101 24.55 5.45 -11.77
C GLU A 101 23.74 6.53 -11.03
N HIS A 102 23.47 6.34 -9.73
CA HIS A 102 22.75 7.28 -8.87
C HIS A 102 21.36 7.71 -9.39
N TRP A 103 20.69 6.82 -10.14
CA TRP A 103 19.43 7.12 -10.81
C TRP A 103 18.27 7.31 -9.84
N ILE A 104 18.24 6.58 -8.71
CA ILE A 104 17.21 6.77 -7.67
C ILE A 104 17.37 8.14 -7.01
N GLN A 105 18.61 8.56 -6.75
CA GLN A 105 18.90 9.87 -6.16
C GLN A 105 18.43 11.00 -7.09
N GLU A 106 18.64 10.88 -8.40
CA GLU A 106 18.13 11.83 -9.40
C GLU A 106 16.59 11.90 -9.39
N GLN A 107 15.90 10.76 -9.36
CA GLN A 107 14.44 10.73 -9.27
C GLN A 107 13.93 11.29 -7.94
N LEU A 108 14.61 11.02 -6.85
CA LEU A 108 14.27 11.61 -5.55
C LEU A 108 14.53 13.12 -5.51
N ASP A 109 15.49 13.65 -6.28
CA ASP A 109 15.71 15.10 -6.41
C ASP A 109 14.56 15.75 -7.19
N ALA A 110 14.03 15.06 -8.21
CA ALA A 110 12.85 15.49 -8.93
C ALA A 110 11.57 15.39 -8.07
N TYR A 111 11.42 14.31 -7.31
CA TYR A 111 10.32 14.13 -6.34
C TYR A 111 10.30 15.27 -5.31
N ALA A 112 11.46 15.66 -4.77
CA ALA A 112 11.55 16.77 -3.82
C ALA A 112 11.01 18.10 -4.39
N LYS A 113 11.12 18.32 -5.71
CA LYS A 113 10.63 19.53 -6.37
C LYS A 113 9.10 19.54 -6.53
N VAL A 114 8.47 18.38 -6.68
CA VAL A 114 7.01 18.25 -6.82
C VAL A 114 6.31 18.01 -5.48
N LEU A 115 7.04 17.60 -4.44
CA LEU A 115 6.54 17.31 -3.10
C LEU A 115 5.66 18.43 -2.49
N PRO A 116 5.98 19.73 -2.63
CA PRO A 116 5.10 20.79 -2.13
C PRO A 116 3.71 20.78 -2.75
N ASN A 117 3.59 20.42 -4.03
CA ASN A 117 2.30 20.27 -4.69
C ASN A 117 1.62 18.97 -4.28
N LEU A 118 2.33 17.83 -4.30
CA LEU A 118 1.80 16.54 -3.86
C LEU A 118 1.15 16.62 -2.46
N ARG A 119 1.76 17.39 -1.54
CA ARG A 119 1.24 17.59 -0.18
C ARG A 119 -0.01 18.45 -0.07
N LYS A 120 -0.40 19.18 -1.13
CA LYS A 120 -1.72 19.82 -1.22
C LYS A 120 -2.82 18.78 -1.38
N HIS A 121 -2.53 17.69 -2.09
CA HIS A 121 -3.46 16.59 -2.37
C HIS A 121 -3.46 15.54 -1.26
N ASN A 122 -2.28 15.19 -0.75
CA ASN A 122 -2.16 14.25 0.36
C ASN A 122 -0.99 14.61 1.28
N ALA A 123 -1.28 15.04 2.51
CA ALA A 123 -0.25 15.45 3.47
C ALA A 123 0.69 14.30 3.90
N ALA A 124 0.33 13.05 3.63
CA ALA A 124 1.07 11.88 4.08
C ALA A 124 2.27 11.50 3.21
N PHE A 125 2.53 12.22 2.10
CA PHE A 125 3.74 12.04 1.30
C PHE A 125 5.01 12.30 2.14
N PRO A 126 5.96 11.35 2.20
CA PRO A 126 7.18 11.49 2.99
C PRO A 126 8.15 12.50 2.39
N ASP A 127 9.06 13.03 3.22
CA ASP A 127 10.16 13.85 2.71
C ASP A 127 11.12 13.00 1.86
N ALA A 128 11.64 13.59 0.78
CA ALA A 128 12.62 12.95 -0.08
C ALA A 128 13.89 12.52 0.70
N ASP A 129 14.29 13.28 1.71
CA ASP A 129 15.42 12.94 2.58
C ASP A 129 15.13 11.72 3.47
N SER A 130 13.88 11.50 3.86
CA SER A 130 13.47 10.30 4.59
C SER A 130 13.63 9.06 3.72
N LEU A 131 13.28 9.16 2.44
CA LEU A 131 13.49 8.10 1.45
C LEU A 131 14.99 7.83 1.21
N ARG A 132 15.81 8.88 1.07
CA ARG A 132 17.29 8.73 0.96
C ARG A 132 17.91 8.00 2.14
N ARG A 133 17.43 8.26 3.36
CA ARG A 133 17.99 7.64 4.57
C ARG A 133 17.79 6.13 4.62
N VAL A 134 16.82 5.59 3.90
CA VAL A 134 16.54 4.15 3.80
C VAL A 134 17.04 3.52 2.50
N MET A 135 17.80 4.26 1.69
CA MET A 135 18.48 3.71 0.51
C MET A 135 19.74 2.93 0.89
N ARG A 136 19.93 1.74 0.36
CA ARG A 136 21.14 0.93 0.57
C ARG A 136 21.50 0.16 -0.69
N VAL A 137 22.75 -0.30 -0.76
CA VAL A 137 23.20 -1.25 -1.79
C VAL A 137 23.23 -2.65 -1.18
N GLY A 138 22.58 -3.58 -1.86
CA GLY A 138 22.58 -5.01 -1.60
C GLY A 138 23.74 -5.73 -2.29
N ASN A 139 23.49 -6.95 -2.74
CA ASN A 139 24.45 -7.75 -3.51
C ASN A 139 24.27 -7.49 -5.02
N GLU A 140 25.25 -6.83 -5.63
CA GLU A 140 25.36 -6.62 -7.08
C GLU A 140 26.46 -7.48 -7.74
N ASN A 141 27.03 -8.45 -7.02
CA ASN A 141 28.07 -9.32 -7.55
C ASN A 141 27.49 -10.34 -8.55
N VAL A 142 27.97 -10.27 -9.79
CA VAL A 142 27.54 -11.16 -10.88
C VAL A 142 27.81 -12.64 -10.58
N ASP A 143 28.89 -12.93 -9.86
CA ASP A 143 29.29 -14.31 -9.56
C ASP A 143 28.38 -14.95 -8.51
N ASP A 144 27.57 -14.16 -7.79
CA ASP A 144 26.68 -14.63 -6.74
C ASP A 144 25.23 -14.89 -7.21
N LEU A 145 24.89 -14.56 -8.47
CA LEU A 145 23.51 -14.63 -8.98
C LEU A 145 22.81 -15.98 -8.75
N TYR A 146 23.54 -17.09 -8.81
CA TYR A 146 22.99 -18.43 -8.62
C TYR A 146 23.75 -19.22 -7.55
N VAL A 147 24.41 -18.51 -6.63
CA VAL A 147 25.18 -19.10 -5.53
C VAL A 147 24.32 -19.08 -4.27
N ALA A 148 24.34 -20.16 -3.49
CA ALA A 148 23.62 -20.21 -2.24
C ALA A 148 24.20 -19.16 -1.26
N PRO A 149 23.36 -18.48 -0.44
CA PRO A 149 23.81 -17.51 0.56
C PRO A 149 25.07 -17.86 1.36
N PRO A 150 25.25 -19.07 1.93
CA PRO A 150 26.48 -19.41 2.66
C PRO A 150 27.75 -19.27 1.81
N ASP A 151 27.65 -19.50 0.50
CA ASP A 151 28.78 -19.56 -0.44
C ASP A 151 28.95 -18.28 -1.27
N MET A 152 28.03 -17.32 -1.19
CA MET A 152 28.14 -16.02 -1.87
C MET A 152 29.43 -15.30 -1.46
N GLN A 153 30.13 -14.67 -2.39
CA GLN A 153 31.33 -13.89 -2.06
C GLN A 153 30.96 -12.56 -1.39
N THR A 154 29.86 -11.95 -1.83
CA THR A 154 29.34 -10.69 -1.30
C THR A 154 28.24 -10.98 -0.28
N LYS A 155 28.55 -10.74 0.99
CA LYS A 155 27.65 -10.82 2.15
C LYS A 155 27.84 -9.58 3.04
N ASP A 156 27.03 -9.43 4.07
CA ASP A 156 27.14 -8.33 5.04
C ASP A 156 26.97 -6.95 4.39
N THR A 157 26.18 -6.88 3.33
CA THR A 157 25.91 -5.63 2.61
C THR A 157 25.01 -4.72 3.43
N ALA A 158 25.03 -3.42 3.12
CA ALA A 158 24.21 -2.46 3.85
C ALA A 158 22.70 -2.70 3.59
N GLY A 159 22.34 -3.21 2.40
CA GLY A 159 20.98 -3.63 2.06
C GLY A 159 20.52 -4.86 2.83
N GLU A 160 21.40 -5.85 2.98
CA GLU A 160 21.13 -7.03 3.80
C GLU A 160 20.88 -6.65 5.26
N GLN A 161 21.72 -5.79 5.84
CA GLN A 161 21.54 -5.34 7.22
C GLN A 161 20.26 -4.53 7.41
N LEU A 162 19.87 -3.68 6.43
CA LEU A 162 18.60 -2.95 6.49
C LEU A 162 17.39 -3.89 6.55
N ILE A 163 17.39 -4.97 5.75
CA ILE A 163 16.32 -5.97 5.77
C ILE A 163 16.27 -6.64 7.14
N ILE A 164 17.43 -7.06 7.69
CA ILE A 164 17.52 -7.68 9.02
C ILE A 164 16.98 -6.74 10.10
N ASP A 165 17.44 -5.48 10.13
CA ASP A 165 17.04 -4.49 11.13
C ASP A 165 15.54 -4.21 11.07
N THR A 166 14.98 -4.09 9.86
CA THR A 166 13.55 -3.86 9.65
C THR A 166 12.71 -5.04 10.14
N LEU A 167 13.13 -6.28 9.88
CA LEU A 167 12.40 -7.47 10.32
C LEU A 167 12.51 -7.74 11.84
N LEU A 168 13.51 -7.16 12.50
CA LEU A 168 13.75 -7.32 13.93
C LEU A 168 13.31 -6.12 14.77
N ASP A 169 12.76 -5.08 14.15
CA ASP A 169 12.26 -3.92 14.88
C ASP A 169 10.98 -4.21 15.70
N ASN A 170 10.60 -3.23 16.52
CA ASN A 170 9.48 -3.35 17.46
C ASN A 170 8.10 -3.10 16.82
N ASP A 171 8.03 -2.83 15.52
CA ASP A 171 6.77 -2.62 14.82
C ASP A 171 6.27 -3.99 14.33
N PRO A 172 5.14 -4.52 14.83
CA PRO A 172 4.72 -5.89 14.56
C PRO A 172 4.14 -6.08 13.16
N ARG A 173 3.94 -5.01 12.38
CA ARG A 173 3.31 -5.11 11.05
C ARG A 173 4.15 -5.99 10.12
N PRO A 174 3.50 -6.72 9.19
CA PRO A 174 4.20 -7.39 8.11
C PRO A 174 5.07 -6.41 7.30
N VAL A 175 6.15 -6.93 6.72
CA VAL A 175 7.07 -6.16 5.86
C VAL A 175 7.08 -6.80 4.48
N HIS A 176 6.60 -6.06 3.50
CA HIS A 176 6.56 -6.45 2.10
C HIS A 176 7.93 -6.18 1.46
N VAL A 177 8.64 -7.23 1.05
CA VAL A 177 9.92 -7.13 0.35
C VAL A 177 9.67 -7.41 -1.13
N LEU A 178 9.67 -6.36 -1.94
CA LEU A 178 9.34 -6.39 -3.36
C LEU A 178 10.62 -6.61 -4.18
N SER A 179 10.82 -7.83 -4.67
CA SER A 179 11.93 -8.21 -5.52
C SER A 179 11.61 -7.92 -6.99
N TRP A 180 11.94 -6.70 -7.42
CA TRP A 180 11.85 -6.23 -8.81
C TRP A 180 12.94 -6.90 -9.65
N GLY A 181 14.16 -6.93 -9.12
CA GLY A 181 15.28 -7.71 -9.66
C GLY A 181 15.47 -9.08 -9.00
N GLY A 182 16.72 -9.40 -8.66
CA GLY A 182 17.08 -10.60 -7.91
C GLY A 182 16.71 -10.54 -6.41
N ALA A 183 16.57 -11.71 -5.79
CA ALA A 183 16.27 -11.86 -4.37
C ALA A 183 17.48 -12.31 -3.52
N ASN A 184 18.71 -12.32 -4.08
CA ASN A 184 19.94 -12.74 -3.41
C ASN A 184 20.19 -12.05 -2.07
N THR A 185 19.92 -10.74 -1.99
CA THR A 185 20.15 -9.92 -0.80
C THR A 185 19.16 -10.30 0.30
N THR A 186 17.89 -10.49 -0.07
CA THR A 186 16.84 -11.01 0.82
C THR A 186 17.16 -12.43 1.29
N ALA A 187 17.65 -13.30 0.39
CA ALA A 187 18.05 -14.67 0.72
C ALA A 187 19.22 -14.69 1.71
N SER A 188 20.21 -13.82 1.53
CA SER A 188 21.34 -13.66 2.45
C SER A 188 20.90 -13.14 3.82
N ALA A 189 20.00 -12.15 3.87
CA ALA A 189 19.45 -11.64 5.12
C ALA A 189 18.72 -12.73 5.92
N LEU A 190 17.86 -13.50 5.25
CA LEU A 190 17.14 -14.63 5.88
C LEU A 190 18.07 -15.77 6.29
N TRP A 191 19.09 -16.07 5.50
CA TRP A 191 20.11 -17.05 5.85
C TRP A 191 20.85 -16.65 7.14
N LYS A 192 21.27 -15.39 7.27
CA LYS A 192 21.91 -14.89 8.50
C LYS A 192 20.97 -14.93 9.69
N LEU A 193 19.73 -14.46 9.53
CA LEU A 193 18.71 -14.57 10.58
C LEU A 193 18.58 -16.02 11.07
N LYS A 194 18.51 -16.98 10.15
CA LYS A 194 18.38 -18.41 10.50
C LYS A 194 19.61 -19.00 11.20
N THR A 195 20.81 -18.57 10.83
CA THR A 195 22.06 -19.23 11.23
C THR A 195 22.83 -18.51 12.34
N GLN A 196 22.64 -17.20 12.50
CA GLN A 196 23.44 -16.35 13.38
C GLN A 196 22.61 -15.67 14.48
N TYR A 197 21.28 -15.64 14.37
CA TYR A 197 20.41 -15.05 15.38
C TYR A 197 19.71 -16.12 16.22
N PRO A 198 19.33 -15.80 17.48
CA PRO A 198 18.50 -16.70 18.28
C PRO A 198 17.22 -17.10 17.52
N LYS A 199 16.79 -18.35 17.65
CA LYS A 199 15.62 -18.90 16.94
C LYS A 199 14.38 -18.00 17.07
N VAL A 200 14.12 -17.44 18.24
CA VAL A 200 12.97 -16.53 18.47
C VAL A 200 13.00 -15.28 17.59
N LYS A 201 14.19 -14.75 17.27
CA LYS A 201 14.34 -13.60 16.36
C LYS A 201 14.11 -14.01 14.91
N PHE A 202 14.60 -15.18 14.51
CA PHE A 202 14.32 -15.76 13.19
C PHE A 202 12.84 -16.03 13.00
N ASP A 203 12.19 -16.70 13.96
CA ASP A 203 10.76 -17.00 13.96
C ASP A 203 9.92 -15.72 13.87
N TYR A 204 10.30 -14.68 14.62
CA TYR A 204 9.66 -13.36 14.54
C TYR A 204 9.81 -12.74 13.14
N ALA A 205 11.02 -12.73 12.59
CA ALA A 205 11.29 -12.17 11.26
C ALA A 205 10.50 -12.87 10.14
N VAL A 206 10.53 -14.22 10.08
CA VAL A 206 9.82 -14.97 9.02
C VAL A 206 8.29 -14.89 9.17
N SER A 207 7.77 -14.73 10.38
CA SER A 207 6.32 -14.50 10.57
C SER A 207 5.83 -13.17 9.96
N ARG A 208 6.74 -12.18 9.85
CA ARG A 208 6.45 -10.83 9.39
C ARG A 208 6.75 -10.60 7.91
N ILE A 209 7.75 -11.27 7.35
CA ILE A 209 8.15 -11.02 5.96
C ILE A 209 7.06 -11.48 4.99
N ARG A 210 6.81 -10.68 3.95
CA ARG A 210 5.98 -11.02 2.77
C ARG A 210 6.80 -10.70 1.53
N ILE A 211 7.37 -11.71 0.88
CA ILE A 211 8.20 -11.50 -0.31
C ILE A 211 7.30 -11.48 -1.54
N TYR A 212 7.48 -10.52 -2.43
CA TYR A 212 6.84 -10.48 -3.74
C TYR A 212 7.93 -10.49 -4.80
N CYS A 213 8.06 -11.59 -5.56
CA CYS A 213 9.05 -11.73 -6.61
C CYS A 213 8.40 -11.52 -7.99
N ILE A 214 8.93 -10.56 -8.75
CA ILE A 214 8.63 -10.37 -10.18
C ILE A 214 9.47 -11.38 -10.95
N TRP A 215 8.90 -12.57 -11.17
CA TRP A 215 9.65 -13.79 -11.51
C TRP A 215 10.77 -14.11 -10.50
N TYR A 216 11.40 -15.28 -10.63
CA TYR A 216 12.73 -15.48 -10.09
C TYR A 216 13.78 -15.04 -11.11
N GLN A 217 14.42 -13.92 -10.81
CA GLN A 217 15.44 -13.32 -11.67
C GLN A 217 16.87 -13.67 -11.26
N ASP A 218 17.03 -14.42 -10.18
CA ASP A 218 18.28 -14.99 -9.70
C ASP A 218 17.99 -16.31 -8.93
N GLY A 219 18.99 -16.88 -8.24
CA GLY A 219 18.83 -18.07 -7.41
C GLY A 219 18.24 -17.82 -6.03
N GLY A 220 18.06 -16.56 -5.61
CA GLY A 220 17.65 -16.18 -4.26
C GLY A 220 16.23 -16.61 -3.92
N GLY A 221 15.27 -16.33 -4.81
CA GLY A 221 13.86 -16.69 -4.60
C GLY A 221 13.66 -18.21 -4.46
N GLU A 222 14.26 -18.98 -5.38
CA GLU A 222 14.23 -20.44 -5.32
C GLU A 222 14.93 -20.98 -4.06
N TRP A 223 16.05 -20.36 -3.66
CA TRP A 223 16.74 -20.76 -2.43
C TRP A 223 15.88 -20.52 -1.19
N ILE A 224 15.21 -19.36 -1.08
CA ILE A 224 14.30 -19.04 0.04
C ILE A 224 13.17 -20.08 0.09
N GLN A 225 12.48 -20.30 -1.02
CA GLN A 225 11.39 -21.28 -1.12
C GLN A 225 11.80 -22.66 -0.63
N LYS A 226 13.01 -23.12 -0.98
CA LYS A 226 13.51 -24.47 -0.61
C LYS A 226 14.05 -24.56 0.81
N ASN A 227 14.68 -23.50 1.32
CA ASN A 227 15.49 -23.58 2.55
C ASN A 227 14.89 -22.83 3.73
N ILE A 228 13.94 -21.94 3.49
CA ILE A 228 13.21 -21.12 4.47
C ILE A 228 11.70 -21.28 4.24
N PRO A 229 11.13 -22.50 4.34
CA PRO A 229 9.71 -22.73 4.10
C PRO A 229 8.79 -21.96 5.05
N GLU A 230 9.32 -21.39 6.15
CA GLU A 230 8.61 -20.51 7.07
C GLU A 230 8.36 -19.11 6.51
N ALA A 231 9.10 -18.67 5.49
CA ALA A 231 8.92 -17.36 4.87
C ALA A 231 7.80 -17.40 3.82
N TYR A 232 6.96 -16.36 3.82
CA TYR A 232 5.92 -16.17 2.83
C TYR A 232 6.48 -15.56 1.54
N ILE A 233 6.22 -16.21 0.41
CA ILE A 233 6.68 -15.79 -0.90
C ILE A 233 5.56 -15.86 -1.94
N ASN A 234 5.33 -14.74 -2.60
CA ASN A 234 4.53 -14.65 -3.81
C ASN A 234 5.44 -14.59 -5.03
N GLU A 235 5.25 -15.52 -5.95
CA GLU A 235 6.00 -15.61 -7.19
C GLU A 235 5.08 -15.26 -8.36
N ALA A 236 5.15 -14.00 -8.82
CA ALA A 236 4.28 -13.50 -9.89
C ALA A 236 4.86 -13.81 -11.28
N TYR A 237 4.09 -14.47 -12.15
CA TYR A 237 4.45 -14.84 -13.51
C TYR A 237 3.58 -14.27 -14.61
N GLN A 238 2.28 -14.24 -14.39
CA GLN A 238 1.28 -14.03 -15.44
C GLN A 238 0.96 -12.54 -15.66
N TRP A 239 1.79 -11.64 -15.13
CA TRP A 239 1.82 -10.23 -15.51
C TRP A 239 2.46 -10.01 -16.90
N ASP A 240 3.03 -11.07 -17.49
CA ASP A 240 3.71 -11.07 -18.78
C ASP A 240 2.80 -10.64 -19.94
N ASN A 241 3.32 -9.80 -20.83
CA ASN A 241 2.57 -9.14 -21.92
C ASN A 241 1.36 -8.29 -21.45
N VAL A 242 1.21 -8.04 -20.14
CA VAL A 242 0.27 -7.07 -19.57
C VAL A 242 1.03 -5.81 -19.14
N TRP A 243 1.99 -5.98 -18.23
CA TRP A 243 2.79 -4.89 -17.64
C TRP A 243 4.21 -4.81 -18.19
N ASP A 244 4.68 -5.85 -18.87
CA ASP A 244 6.04 -5.92 -19.41
C ASP A 244 6.19 -5.21 -20.78
N TYR A 245 7.33 -5.41 -21.42
CA TYR A 245 7.67 -4.83 -22.72
C TYR A 245 6.69 -5.15 -23.87
N GLU A 246 5.71 -6.04 -23.68
CA GLU A 246 4.68 -6.34 -24.67
C GLU A 246 3.26 -5.96 -24.18
N SER A 247 3.17 -4.85 -23.45
CA SER A 247 1.92 -4.30 -22.88
C SER A 247 0.90 -3.79 -23.91
N TYR A 248 1.28 -3.62 -25.17
CA TYR A 248 0.37 -3.44 -26.30
C TYR A 248 0.90 -4.18 -27.53
N ASP A 249 0.06 -4.40 -28.53
CA ASP A 249 0.42 -5.20 -29.69
C ASP A 249 1.64 -4.62 -30.43
N ASN A 250 2.65 -5.46 -30.64
CA ASN A 250 3.89 -5.15 -31.33
C ASN A 250 4.73 -4.03 -30.68
N ALA A 251 4.62 -3.87 -29.35
CA ALA A 251 5.33 -2.84 -28.60
C ALA A 251 6.86 -3.03 -28.64
N ARG A 252 7.32 -4.28 -28.51
CA ARG A 252 8.75 -4.62 -28.56
C ARG A 252 9.10 -5.51 -29.74
N LYS A 253 8.26 -6.50 -30.06
CA LYS A 253 8.52 -7.46 -31.15
C LYS A 253 7.42 -7.40 -32.19
N GLU A 254 7.82 -7.29 -33.45
CA GLU A 254 6.87 -7.35 -34.56
C GLU A 254 6.12 -8.71 -34.57
N ASN A 255 4.81 -8.67 -34.85
CA ASN A 255 3.89 -9.81 -34.84
C ASN A 255 3.76 -10.52 -33.48
N LYS A 256 4.03 -9.81 -32.39
CA LYS A 256 3.80 -10.30 -31.04
C LYS A 256 2.57 -9.59 -30.45
N PRO A 257 1.46 -10.32 -30.17
CA PRO A 257 0.30 -9.73 -29.54
C PRO A 257 0.54 -9.52 -28.04
N SER A 258 -0.12 -8.50 -27.50
CA SER A 258 -0.24 -8.27 -26.06
C SER A 258 -1.28 -9.21 -25.43
N ALA A 259 -1.16 -9.41 -24.11
CA ALA A 259 -2.21 -10.05 -23.32
C ALA A 259 -3.30 -9.05 -22.87
N ASN A 260 -3.09 -7.75 -23.05
CA ASN A 260 -4.12 -6.75 -22.80
C ASN A 260 -5.20 -6.78 -23.88
N PRO A 261 -6.50 -6.73 -23.52
CA PRO A 261 -7.54 -6.52 -24.51
C PRO A 261 -7.41 -5.11 -25.15
N PRO A 262 -7.95 -4.89 -26.36
CA PRO A 262 -7.71 -3.66 -27.12
C PRO A 262 -7.98 -2.36 -26.36
N PHE A 263 -9.04 -2.32 -25.53
CA PHE A 263 -9.36 -1.12 -24.75
C PHE A 263 -8.35 -0.82 -23.63
N VAL A 264 -7.69 -1.85 -23.07
CA VAL A 264 -6.64 -1.69 -22.07
C VAL A 264 -5.34 -1.24 -22.73
N GLN A 265 -5.04 -1.73 -23.94
CA GLN A 265 -3.85 -1.33 -24.68
C GLN A 265 -3.78 0.17 -24.92
N GLU A 266 -4.91 0.88 -25.01
CA GLU A 266 -4.91 2.34 -25.17
C GLU A 266 -4.20 3.06 -24.00
N TYR A 267 -4.30 2.53 -22.78
CA TYR A 267 -3.57 3.06 -21.62
C TYR A 267 -2.08 2.76 -21.65
N MET A 268 -1.67 1.77 -22.44
CA MET A 268 -0.29 1.31 -22.48
C MET A 268 0.54 1.99 -23.57
N LYS A 269 -0.11 2.65 -24.55
CA LYS A 269 0.54 3.20 -25.74
C LYS A 269 1.38 4.46 -25.47
N PRO A 270 2.33 4.80 -26.37
CA PRO A 270 3.13 6.02 -26.28
C PRO A 270 2.32 7.30 -26.08
N ALA A 271 1.22 7.46 -26.82
CA ALA A 271 0.40 8.67 -26.73
C ALA A 271 -0.22 8.86 -25.34
N TRP A 272 -0.61 7.77 -24.68
CA TRP A 272 -1.14 7.83 -23.31
C TRP A 272 -0.03 8.17 -22.32
N LEU A 273 1.13 7.51 -22.41
CA LEU A 273 2.28 7.80 -21.54
C LEU A 273 2.74 9.25 -21.68
N ASP A 274 2.87 9.74 -22.91
CA ASP A 274 3.33 11.10 -23.16
C ASP A 274 2.36 12.13 -22.58
N ALA A 275 1.06 11.98 -22.83
CA ALA A 275 0.05 12.95 -22.41
C ALA A 275 -0.22 12.93 -20.89
N ASN A 276 -0.18 11.76 -20.25
CA ASN A 276 -0.60 11.61 -18.86
C ASN A 276 0.55 11.58 -17.86
N ILE A 277 1.78 11.26 -18.30
CA ILE A 277 2.91 11.08 -17.40
C ILE A 277 4.07 12.02 -17.72
N LYS A 278 4.42 12.23 -18.99
CA LYS A 278 5.66 12.94 -19.33
C LYS A 278 5.50 14.43 -19.57
N GLN A 279 4.53 14.80 -20.40
CA GLN A 279 4.35 16.17 -20.85
C GLN A 279 3.59 16.95 -19.79
N ASP A 280 4.13 18.11 -19.41
CA ASP A 280 3.51 19.07 -18.50
C ASP A 280 3.22 18.59 -17.05
N HIS A 281 3.72 17.40 -16.66
CA HIS A 281 3.56 16.83 -15.30
C HIS A 281 4.80 16.96 -14.40
N GLY A 282 5.61 17.98 -14.65
CA GLY A 282 6.72 18.36 -13.78
C GLY A 282 7.98 17.50 -13.94
N PRO A 283 9.03 17.79 -13.14
CA PRO A 283 10.36 17.22 -13.33
C PRO A 283 10.42 15.72 -13.04
N LEU A 284 9.52 15.17 -12.23
CA LEU A 284 9.51 13.74 -11.92
C LEU A 284 9.02 12.92 -13.13
N GLY A 285 7.90 13.32 -13.75
CA GLY A 285 7.37 12.69 -14.95
C GLY A 285 8.29 12.78 -16.16
N ALA A 286 9.01 13.89 -16.30
CA ALA A 286 10.00 14.09 -17.35
C ALA A 286 11.18 13.10 -17.29
N LEU A 287 11.42 12.46 -16.14
CA LEU A 287 12.46 11.44 -15.98
C LEU A 287 12.03 10.03 -16.43
N THR A 288 10.76 9.82 -16.82
CA THR A 288 10.28 8.51 -17.26
C THR A 288 11.02 8.05 -18.53
N PRO A 289 11.84 6.99 -18.46
CA PRO A 289 12.70 6.61 -19.59
C PRO A 289 11.98 5.78 -20.66
N GLN A 290 10.89 5.08 -20.30
CA GLN A 290 10.14 4.22 -21.23
C GLN A 290 9.47 5.00 -22.36
N LYS A 291 9.22 4.36 -23.51
CA LYS A 291 8.54 4.98 -24.68
C LYS A 291 7.03 4.75 -24.71
N TYR A 292 6.55 3.85 -23.87
CA TYR A 292 5.18 3.42 -23.68
C TYR A 292 5.11 2.80 -22.27
N ILE A 293 3.93 2.48 -21.73
CA ILE A 293 3.89 1.87 -20.40
C ILE A 293 4.46 0.45 -20.48
N SER A 294 5.58 0.24 -19.81
CA SER A 294 6.18 -1.07 -19.58
C SER A 294 6.88 -0.97 -18.24
N GLU A 295 6.16 -1.34 -17.20
CA GLU A 295 6.53 -1.19 -15.79
C GLU A 295 6.33 -2.57 -15.14
N GLY A 296 7.19 -3.52 -15.53
CA GLY A 296 7.04 -4.94 -15.16
C GLY A 296 6.99 -5.17 -13.65
N ASP A 297 7.63 -4.29 -12.89
CA ASP A 297 7.72 -4.39 -11.43
C ASP A 297 6.59 -3.71 -10.67
N THR A 298 5.87 -2.79 -11.34
CA THR A 298 4.77 -2.03 -10.74
C THR A 298 3.72 -2.91 -10.05
N PRO A 299 3.29 -4.06 -10.62
CA PRO A 299 2.32 -4.94 -9.96
C PRO A 299 2.68 -5.31 -8.52
N SER A 300 3.98 -5.39 -8.17
CA SER A 300 4.42 -5.76 -6.82
C SER A 300 3.94 -4.81 -5.73
N PHE A 301 3.93 -3.50 -5.97
CA PHE A 301 3.47 -2.51 -4.99
C PHE A 301 2.02 -2.10 -5.16
N LEU A 302 1.38 -2.41 -6.30
CA LEU A 302 -0.04 -2.10 -6.52
C LEU A 302 -0.98 -2.82 -5.52
N HIS A 303 -0.54 -3.92 -4.92
CA HIS A 303 -1.27 -4.55 -3.81
C HIS A 303 -1.29 -3.71 -2.53
N LEU A 304 -0.29 -2.84 -2.35
CA LEU A 304 -0.09 -2.02 -1.15
C LEU A 304 -0.85 -0.69 -1.21
N VAL A 305 -1.39 -0.34 -2.37
CA VAL A 305 -2.15 0.90 -2.58
C VAL A 305 -3.44 0.84 -1.76
N ASP A 306 -3.73 1.92 -1.03
CA ASP A 306 -4.95 2.05 -0.23
C ASP A 306 -6.15 2.45 -1.11
N ASN A 307 -6.54 1.54 -2.01
CA ASN A 307 -7.73 1.66 -2.85
C ASN A 307 -8.94 0.92 -2.25
N GLY A 308 -8.82 0.38 -1.03
CA GLY A 308 -9.86 -0.36 -0.33
C GLY A 308 -10.06 -1.83 -0.72
N LEU A 309 -9.27 -2.38 -1.66
CA LEU A 309 -9.26 -3.83 -1.95
C LEU A 309 -8.52 -4.66 -0.91
N GLN A 310 -7.64 -4.02 -0.12
CA GLN A 310 -6.81 -4.64 0.93
C GLN A 310 -6.00 -5.86 0.45
N ALA A 311 -5.55 -5.84 -0.80
CA ALA A 311 -4.89 -6.98 -1.43
C ALA A 311 -3.51 -7.32 -0.85
N HIS A 312 -2.93 -6.43 -0.02
CA HIS A 312 -1.70 -6.68 0.72
C HIS A 312 -1.89 -7.59 1.94
N VAL A 313 -3.12 -7.73 2.47
CA VAL A 313 -3.39 -8.58 3.64
C VAL A 313 -3.09 -10.04 3.32
N ASP A 314 -3.53 -10.48 2.14
CA ASP A 314 -3.24 -11.77 1.54
C ASP A 314 -3.35 -11.61 0.02
N TYR A 315 -2.28 -11.94 -0.73
CA TYR A 315 -2.26 -11.75 -2.19
C TYR A 315 -3.23 -12.68 -2.94
N THR A 316 -3.78 -13.69 -2.27
CA THR A 316 -4.84 -14.55 -2.82
C THR A 316 -6.19 -13.84 -2.96
N LEU A 317 -6.39 -12.73 -2.23
CA LEU A 317 -7.56 -11.86 -2.39
C LEU A 317 -7.58 -11.18 -3.76
N GLY A 318 -6.41 -10.95 -4.36
CA GLY A 318 -6.28 -10.27 -5.63
C GLY A 318 -6.53 -8.77 -5.55
N GLY A 319 -6.02 -8.02 -6.53
CA GLY A 319 -6.21 -6.58 -6.64
C GLY A 319 -5.40 -6.03 -7.81
N TRP A 320 -5.08 -4.74 -7.78
CA TRP A 320 -4.39 -4.07 -8.90
C TRP A 320 -3.06 -4.72 -9.30
N GLY A 321 -2.38 -5.40 -8.37
CA GLY A 321 -1.15 -6.15 -8.61
C GLY A 321 -1.33 -7.58 -9.12
N GLY A 322 -2.56 -8.03 -9.42
CA GLY A 322 -2.84 -9.42 -9.80
C GLY A 322 -3.46 -10.23 -8.66
N ARG A 323 -3.42 -11.55 -8.77
CA ARG A 323 -3.90 -12.50 -7.77
C ARG A 323 -3.05 -13.77 -7.84
N SER A 324 -2.90 -14.46 -6.72
CA SER A 324 -2.13 -15.71 -6.66
C SER A 324 -2.88 -16.77 -5.85
N VAL A 325 -2.41 -18.01 -5.86
CA VAL A 325 -2.98 -19.12 -5.08
C VAL A 325 -1.90 -20.01 -4.51
N TYR A 326 -2.23 -20.73 -3.45
CA TYR A 326 -1.42 -21.84 -2.96
C TYR A 326 -1.49 -22.99 -3.99
N ASP A 327 -0.38 -23.23 -4.69
CA ASP A 327 -0.38 -24.14 -5.85
C ASP A 327 0.52 -25.38 -5.70
N ASP A 328 1.33 -25.45 -4.64
CA ASP A 328 2.15 -26.60 -4.29
C ASP A 328 2.13 -26.87 -2.77
N PRO A 329 1.49 -27.98 -2.30
CA PRO A 329 1.42 -28.30 -0.87
C PRO A 329 2.78 -28.60 -0.24
N LYS A 330 3.84 -28.84 -1.04
CA LYS A 330 5.21 -28.98 -0.53
C LYS A 330 5.75 -27.67 0.04
N TYR A 331 5.26 -26.53 -0.44
CA TYR A 331 5.70 -25.19 -0.05
C TYR A 331 4.47 -24.39 0.42
N PRO A 332 3.97 -24.64 1.64
CA PRO A 332 2.69 -24.10 2.10
C PRO A 332 2.66 -22.57 2.27
N ASN A 333 3.81 -21.90 2.27
CA ASN A 333 3.93 -20.43 2.33
C ASN A 333 4.39 -19.84 0.98
N HIS A 334 4.45 -20.64 -0.08
CA HIS A 334 4.66 -20.18 -1.44
C HIS A 334 3.32 -20.14 -2.17
N ILE A 335 3.08 -19.04 -2.85
CA ILE A 335 1.94 -18.86 -3.75
C ILE A 335 2.45 -18.40 -5.11
N SER A 336 1.68 -18.72 -6.15
CA SER A 336 1.95 -18.21 -7.49
C SER A 336 0.66 -18.03 -8.27
N ASP A 337 0.76 -17.32 -9.39
CA ASP A 337 -0.30 -17.15 -10.37
C ASP A 337 -0.17 -18.12 -11.56
N LYS A 338 0.81 -19.04 -11.54
CA LYS A 338 1.14 -19.93 -12.68
C LYS A 338 -0.01 -20.78 -13.20
N LYS A 339 -0.95 -21.16 -12.32
CA LYS A 339 -1.98 -22.17 -12.59
C LYS A 339 -3.41 -21.64 -12.47
N ILE A 340 -3.58 -20.32 -12.43
CA ILE A 340 -4.91 -19.70 -12.33
C ILE A 340 -5.34 -19.08 -13.65
N THR A 341 -6.65 -18.93 -13.78
CA THR A 341 -7.31 -18.12 -14.80
C THR A 341 -8.50 -17.42 -14.14
N ASP A 342 -8.79 -16.19 -14.54
CA ASP A 342 -10.04 -15.50 -14.21
C ASP A 342 -10.91 -15.57 -15.48
N ASP A 343 -12.12 -16.13 -15.38
CA ASP A 343 -13.02 -16.37 -16.53
C ASP A 343 -12.36 -17.05 -17.74
N GLY A 344 -11.44 -17.98 -17.50
CA GLY A 344 -10.71 -18.71 -18.55
C GLY A 344 -9.56 -17.93 -19.20
N ASP A 345 -9.31 -16.69 -18.79
CA ASP A 345 -8.17 -15.88 -19.21
C ASP A 345 -7.12 -15.84 -18.09
N ARG A 346 -5.90 -16.29 -18.41
CA ARG A 346 -4.78 -16.32 -17.46
C ARG A 346 -4.22 -14.94 -17.13
N ASN A 347 -4.47 -13.92 -17.95
CA ASN A 347 -3.91 -12.58 -17.74
C ASN A 347 -4.94 -11.61 -17.15
N LYS A 348 -6.20 -12.04 -17.03
CA LYS A 348 -7.33 -11.20 -16.58
C LYS A 348 -7.20 -10.66 -15.17
N MET A 349 -6.64 -11.41 -14.23
CA MET A 349 -6.42 -10.88 -12.88
C MET A 349 -5.47 -9.68 -12.84
N PHE A 350 -4.67 -9.45 -13.90
CA PHE A 350 -3.86 -8.24 -14.05
C PHE A 350 -4.57 -7.18 -14.89
N TRP A 351 -4.95 -7.48 -16.14
CA TRP A 351 -5.41 -6.44 -17.07
C TRP A 351 -6.73 -5.78 -16.65
N ARG A 352 -7.58 -6.47 -15.86
CA ARG A 352 -8.88 -5.94 -15.42
C ARG A 352 -8.75 -4.68 -14.56
N TRP A 353 -7.61 -4.50 -13.91
CA TRP A 353 -7.34 -3.37 -13.02
C TRP A 353 -6.51 -2.27 -13.66
N VAL A 354 -5.95 -2.51 -14.85
CA VAL A 354 -5.09 -1.53 -15.52
C VAL A 354 -5.80 -0.19 -15.71
N PRO A 355 -7.06 -0.11 -16.22
CA PRO A 355 -7.70 1.20 -16.39
C PRO A 355 -7.77 2.02 -15.10
N ALA A 356 -8.12 1.39 -13.98
CA ALA A 356 -8.17 2.03 -12.66
C ALA A 356 -6.78 2.51 -12.20
N ALA A 357 -5.79 1.61 -12.26
CA ALA A 357 -4.42 1.92 -11.85
C ALA A 357 -3.76 3.01 -12.73
N GLN A 358 -4.13 3.08 -14.01
CA GLN A 358 -3.60 4.07 -14.94
C GLN A 358 -4.25 5.44 -14.78
N ASN A 359 -5.57 5.49 -14.56
CA ASN A 359 -6.24 6.74 -14.23
C ASN A 359 -5.73 7.31 -12.90
N ASP A 360 -5.52 6.47 -11.89
CA ASP A 360 -4.96 6.91 -10.61
C ASP A 360 -3.52 7.42 -10.77
N PHE A 361 -2.70 6.77 -11.59
CA PHE A 361 -1.36 7.27 -11.92
C PHE A 361 -1.41 8.63 -12.63
N ALA A 362 -2.30 8.79 -13.61
CA ALA A 362 -2.49 10.05 -14.33
C ALA A 362 -2.95 11.19 -13.39
N ALA A 363 -3.88 10.92 -12.48
CA ALA A 363 -4.30 11.92 -11.48
C ALA A 363 -3.16 12.30 -10.53
N ARG A 364 -2.35 11.34 -10.07
CA ARG A 364 -1.18 11.62 -9.22
C ARG A 364 -0.08 12.38 -9.95
N MET A 365 0.00 12.25 -11.28
CA MET A 365 0.86 13.09 -12.11
C MET A 365 0.34 14.52 -12.20
N ASP A 366 -0.98 14.70 -12.32
CA ASP A 366 -1.59 16.03 -12.19
C ASP A 366 -1.28 16.68 -10.83
N TRP A 367 -1.31 15.91 -9.73
CA TRP A 367 -0.97 16.38 -8.39
C TRP A 367 0.46 16.91 -8.26
N CYS A 368 1.37 16.57 -9.19
CA CYS A 368 2.73 17.10 -9.19
C CYS A 368 2.77 18.59 -9.57
N VAL A 369 1.79 19.09 -10.30
CA VAL A 369 1.84 20.43 -10.92
C VAL A 369 0.61 21.30 -10.64
N LYS A 370 -0.54 20.71 -10.34
CA LYS A 370 -1.81 21.41 -10.12
C LYS A 370 -2.07 21.72 -8.65
N ASP A 371 -2.99 22.64 -8.38
CA ASP A 371 -3.59 22.80 -7.06
C ASP A 371 -4.71 21.75 -6.82
N PHE A 372 -5.12 21.56 -5.56
CA PHE A 372 -6.18 20.60 -5.18
C PHE A 372 -7.43 20.74 -6.07
N SER A 373 -7.95 21.96 -6.24
CA SER A 373 -9.18 22.20 -7.01
C SER A 373 -9.07 21.99 -8.53
N GLU A 374 -7.87 21.68 -9.05
CA GLU A 374 -7.60 21.55 -10.48
C GLU A 374 -7.27 20.10 -10.89
N ALA A 375 -7.22 19.17 -9.94
CA ALA A 375 -6.97 17.75 -10.17
C ALA A 375 -8.02 16.90 -9.44
N ASN A 376 -8.31 15.73 -9.99
CA ASN A 376 -9.28 14.80 -9.40
C ASN A 376 -8.68 14.00 -8.23
N HIS A 377 -9.54 13.52 -7.31
CA HIS A 377 -9.21 12.67 -6.17
C HIS A 377 -10.17 11.48 -6.07
N PRO A 378 -9.70 10.31 -5.62
CA PRO A 378 -10.54 9.14 -5.58
C PRO A 378 -11.71 9.30 -4.58
N PRO A 379 -12.88 8.72 -4.87
CA PRO A 379 -14.00 8.70 -3.94
C PRO A 379 -13.61 8.12 -2.59
N ILE A 380 -14.20 8.64 -1.51
CA ILE A 380 -14.05 8.07 -0.17
C ILE A 380 -15.20 7.12 0.08
N VAL A 381 -14.90 5.85 0.33
CA VAL A 381 -15.90 4.78 0.47
C VAL A 381 -15.71 4.04 1.78
N LYS A 382 -16.82 3.72 2.46
CA LYS A 382 -16.80 2.96 3.71
C LYS A 382 -17.97 2.01 3.81
N LEU A 383 -17.71 0.74 4.11
CA LEU A 383 -18.78 -0.22 4.42
C LEU A 383 -19.54 0.18 5.70
N ARG A 384 -20.87 0.02 5.68
CA ARG A 384 -21.70 0.06 6.88
C ARG A 384 -21.69 -1.31 7.54
N GLY A 385 -20.59 -1.62 8.23
CA GLY A 385 -20.37 -2.90 8.90
C GLY A 385 -18.91 -3.30 8.87
N GLU A 386 -18.64 -4.50 9.35
CA GLU A 386 -17.28 -5.08 9.30
C GLU A 386 -17.00 -5.63 7.89
N PRO A 387 -15.75 -5.53 7.39
CA PRO A 387 -15.35 -6.06 6.08
C PRO A 387 -15.29 -7.59 6.06
N THR A 388 -15.52 -8.25 7.20
CA THR A 388 -15.62 -9.71 7.31
C THR A 388 -16.81 -10.07 8.18
N CYS A 389 -17.61 -11.03 7.74
CA CYS A 389 -18.77 -11.51 8.49
C CYS A 389 -18.94 -13.04 8.39
N ASP A 390 -19.60 -13.61 9.39
CA ASP A 390 -20.01 -15.01 9.39
C ASP A 390 -21.49 -15.09 9.02
N VAL A 391 -21.83 -15.95 8.07
CA VAL A 391 -23.17 -16.07 7.49
C VAL A 391 -23.59 -17.54 7.40
N LYS A 392 -24.90 -17.82 7.33
CA LYS A 392 -25.41 -19.19 7.19
C LYS A 392 -26.03 -19.41 5.80
N PRO A 393 -26.01 -20.65 5.29
CA PRO A 393 -26.77 -21.01 4.10
C PRO A 393 -28.23 -20.51 4.14
N GLY A 394 -28.64 -19.82 3.08
CA GLY A 394 -30.00 -19.27 2.94
C GLY A 394 -30.24 -17.92 3.61
N ASP A 395 -29.27 -17.39 4.38
CA ASP A 395 -29.36 -16.01 4.88
C ASP A 395 -29.40 -15.02 3.71
N THR A 396 -30.12 -13.91 3.88
CA THR A 396 -30.02 -12.75 2.99
C THR A 396 -29.08 -11.74 3.62
N VAL A 397 -27.98 -11.44 2.92
CA VAL A 397 -26.99 -10.46 3.36
C VAL A 397 -27.29 -9.14 2.66
N THR A 398 -27.61 -8.11 3.44
CA THR A 398 -27.72 -6.73 2.95
C THR A 398 -26.32 -6.10 2.87
N LEU A 399 -26.05 -5.48 1.74
CA LEU A 399 -24.83 -4.75 1.43
C LEU A 399 -25.13 -3.26 1.57
N ALA A 400 -24.35 -2.58 2.40
CA ALA A 400 -24.52 -1.15 2.61
C ALA A 400 -23.18 -0.44 2.80
N ALA A 401 -23.07 0.77 2.26
CA ALA A 401 -21.89 1.62 2.33
C ALA A 401 -22.26 3.10 2.32
N ASP A 402 -21.33 3.93 2.79
CA ASP A 402 -21.34 5.37 2.63
C ASP A 402 -20.25 5.74 1.61
N ALA A 403 -20.55 6.67 0.72
CA ALA A 403 -19.61 7.19 -0.26
C ALA A 403 -19.73 8.71 -0.38
N SER A 404 -18.59 9.38 -0.57
CA SER A 404 -18.51 10.82 -0.80
C SER A 404 -17.33 11.14 -1.70
N ASP A 405 -17.46 12.19 -2.50
CA ASP A 405 -16.41 12.64 -3.40
C ASP A 405 -15.73 13.91 -2.85
N PRO A 406 -14.38 13.96 -2.73
CA PRO A 406 -13.68 15.15 -2.24
C PRO A 406 -13.83 16.38 -3.15
N ASP A 407 -14.01 16.16 -4.45
CA ASP A 407 -14.11 17.18 -5.49
C ASP A 407 -15.57 17.56 -5.80
N SER A 408 -16.52 16.91 -5.12
CA SER A 408 -17.97 17.03 -5.32
C SER A 408 -18.44 16.50 -6.68
N ASP A 409 -17.69 15.56 -7.25
CA ASP A 409 -18.07 14.83 -8.46
C ASP A 409 -19.24 13.87 -8.20
N GLN A 410 -19.93 13.50 -9.27
CA GLN A 410 -21.03 12.55 -9.21
C GLN A 410 -20.49 11.13 -9.09
N LEU A 411 -21.01 10.39 -8.11
CA LEU A 411 -20.62 9.01 -7.87
C LEU A 411 -21.60 8.02 -8.50
N SER A 412 -21.04 6.97 -9.08
CA SER A 412 -21.74 5.73 -9.43
C SER A 412 -21.18 4.60 -8.57
N CYS A 413 -22.01 3.61 -8.25
CA CYS A 413 -21.56 2.45 -7.47
C CYS A 413 -21.98 1.14 -8.13
N ARG A 414 -21.21 0.09 -7.84
CA ARG A 414 -21.48 -1.27 -8.29
C ARG A 414 -20.96 -2.28 -7.27
N TRP A 415 -21.86 -3.09 -6.75
CA TRP A 415 -21.55 -4.32 -6.04
C TRP A 415 -21.41 -5.47 -7.05
N TRP A 416 -20.34 -6.25 -6.92
CA TRP A 416 -20.14 -7.43 -7.75
C TRP A 416 -19.46 -8.56 -6.98
N HIS A 417 -19.79 -9.78 -7.38
CA HIS A 417 -19.25 -11.01 -6.81
C HIS A 417 -17.89 -11.31 -7.44
N TYR A 418 -16.82 -11.34 -6.64
CA TYR A 418 -15.47 -11.66 -7.12
C TYR A 418 -15.19 -13.16 -7.02
N ALA A 419 -15.99 -13.93 -7.77
CA ALA A 419 -15.98 -15.39 -7.73
C ALA A 419 -14.61 -16.03 -7.99
N ASP A 420 -13.74 -15.39 -8.80
CA ASP A 420 -12.40 -15.94 -9.07
C ASP A 420 -11.52 -16.03 -7.81
N ALA A 421 -11.80 -15.21 -6.79
CA ALA A 421 -11.10 -15.18 -5.51
C ALA A 421 -11.80 -16.02 -4.42
N ASP A 422 -12.99 -16.56 -4.70
CA ASP A 422 -13.76 -17.33 -3.75
C ASP A 422 -13.22 -18.74 -3.54
N SER A 423 -13.58 -19.33 -2.41
CA SER A 423 -13.53 -20.80 -2.29
C SER A 423 -14.89 -21.43 -2.66
N ALA A 424 -15.98 -20.67 -2.55
CA ALA A 424 -17.32 -21.03 -3.01
C ALA A 424 -17.37 -21.21 -4.54
N ASN A 425 -18.21 -22.12 -5.01
CA ASN A 425 -18.34 -22.42 -6.44
C ASN A 425 -19.56 -21.75 -7.07
N GLU A 426 -20.59 -21.44 -6.25
CA GLU A 426 -21.85 -20.89 -6.74
C GLU A 426 -21.71 -19.41 -7.13
N MET A 427 -22.09 -19.09 -8.37
CA MET A 427 -22.15 -17.71 -8.83
C MET A 427 -23.36 -16.99 -8.23
N LEU A 428 -23.10 -15.89 -7.52
CA LEU A 428 -24.13 -15.10 -6.89
C LEU A 428 -24.70 -14.05 -7.84
N THR A 429 -26.01 -13.80 -7.69
CA THR A 429 -26.67 -12.63 -8.23
C THR A 429 -26.91 -11.64 -7.10
N ILE A 430 -26.43 -10.41 -7.25
CA ILE A 430 -26.64 -9.33 -6.30
C ILE A 430 -27.85 -8.51 -6.77
N ALA A 431 -28.91 -8.51 -5.98
CA ALA A 431 -30.06 -7.64 -6.19
C ALA A 431 -29.68 -6.18 -5.91
N ASN A 432 -30.21 -5.24 -6.70
CA ASN A 432 -29.95 -3.79 -6.58
C ASN A 432 -28.46 -3.47 -6.49
N SER A 433 -27.63 -4.09 -7.33
CA SER A 433 -26.17 -3.99 -7.25
C SER A 433 -25.62 -2.59 -7.50
N ASP A 434 -26.43 -1.63 -7.95
CA ASP A 434 -26.11 -0.23 -8.14
C ASP A 434 -26.60 0.68 -6.97
N SER A 435 -27.11 0.07 -5.88
CA SER A 435 -27.53 0.79 -4.67
C SER A 435 -26.49 0.71 -3.55
N LEU A 436 -26.23 1.84 -2.89
CA LEU A 436 -25.35 1.90 -1.72
C LEU A 436 -25.98 1.34 -0.43
N ASP A 437 -27.30 1.15 -0.36
CA ASP A 437 -27.97 0.74 0.88
C ASP A 437 -29.14 -0.24 0.73
N ASP A 438 -29.43 -0.68 -0.49
CA ASP A 438 -30.49 -1.66 -0.79
C ASP A 438 -29.98 -2.89 -1.58
N ALA A 439 -28.66 -3.00 -1.75
CA ALA A 439 -28.04 -4.14 -2.40
C ALA A 439 -28.09 -5.38 -1.49
N SER A 440 -28.31 -6.58 -2.06
CA SER A 440 -28.32 -7.82 -1.26
C SER A 440 -28.07 -9.07 -2.08
N PHE A 441 -27.68 -10.16 -1.42
CA PHE A 441 -27.58 -11.50 -2.01
C PHE A 441 -28.02 -12.58 -1.03
N VAL A 442 -28.35 -13.76 -1.56
CA VAL A 442 -28.67 -14.95 -0.75
C VAL A 442 -27.44 -15.84 -0.66
N VAL A 443 -27.11 -16.27 0.56
CA VAL A 443 -25.94 -17.09 0.84
C VAL A 443 -26.15 -18.52 0.30
N PRO A 444 -25.24 -19.04 -0.53
CA PRO A 444 -25.34 -20.38 -1.08
C PRO A 444 -25.09 -21.44 0.00
N ASN A 445 -25.57 -22.65 -0.25
CA ASN A 445 -25.41 -23.76 0.69
C ASN A 445 -24.05 -24.45 0.54
N GLU A 446 -22.99 -23.74 0.91
CA GLU A 446 -21.61 -24.21 0.86
C GLU A 446 -20.85 -23.96 2.19
N PRO A 447 -21.27 -24.59 3.32
CA PRO A 447 -20.64 -24.37 4.61
C PRO A 447 -19.14 -24.69 4.60
N GLY A 448 -18.36 -23.88 5.32
CA GLY A 448 -16.89 -23.95 5.38
C GLY A 448 -16.16 -23.19 4.27
N LYS A 449 -16.90 -22.53 3.38
CA LYS A 449 -16.35 -21.74 2.26
C LYS A 449 -16.49 -20.23 2.48
N GLN A 450 -15.82 -19.47 1.64
CA GLN A 450 -15.83 -18.00 1.64
C GLN A 450 -16.34 -17.45 0.32
N ILE A 451 -17.06 -16.33 0.45
CA ILE A 451 -17.52 -15.47 -0.64
C ILE A 451 -16.90 -14.09 -0.54
N GLN A 452 -16.52 -13.52 -1.67
CA GLN A 452 -15.96 -12.18 -1.76
C GLN A 452 -16.85 -11.27 -2.61
N ILE A 453 -17.32 -10.19 -2.01
CA ILE A 453 -18.10 -9.15 -2.68
C ILE A 453 -17.26 -7.87 -2.72
N ILE A 454 -17.21 -7.23 -3.89
CA ILE A 454 -16.53 -5.96 -4.10
C ILE A 454 -17.58 -4.88 -4.33
N LEU A 455 -17.49 -3.79 -3.56
CA LEU A 455 -18.05 -2.50 -3.92
C LEU A 455 -17.01 -1.75 -4.74
N GLU A 456 -17.41 -1.28 -5.90
CA GLU A 456 -16.68 -0.34 -6.74
C GLU A 456 -17.46 0.97 -6.77
N VAL A 457 -16.82 2.09 -6.41
CA VAL A 457 -17.41 3.44 -6.49
C VAL A 457 -16.53 4.29 -7.37
N THR A 458 -17.13 4.88 -8.38
CA THR A 458 -16.45 5.58 -9.46
C THR A 458 -17.02 6.99 -9.57
N ASP A 459 -16.14 7.99 -9.59
CA ASP A 459 -16.53 9.38 -9.85
C ASP A 459 -16.84 9.64 -11.33
N ASN A 460 -17.10 10.89 -11.68
CA ASN A 460 -17.14 11.35 -13.06
C ASN A 460 -16.12 12.46 -13.34
N GLY A 461 -15.07 12.53 -12.54
CA GLY A 461 -13.95 13.45 -12.69
C GLY A 461 -13.04 13.06 -13.86
N THR A 462 -11.97 13.82 -14.07
CA THR A 462 -11.01 13.60 -15.16
C THR A 462 -9.57 13.58 -14.65
N PRO A 463 -8.84 12.45 -14.79
CA PRO A 463 -9.37 11.15 -15.22
C PRO A 463 -10.36 10.60 -14.20
N THR A 464 -11.23 9.69 -14.61
CA THR A 464 -12.19 9.05 -13.71
C THR A 464 -11.46 8.17 -12.69
N LEU A 465 -11.71 8.38 -11.40
CA LEU A 465 -11.09 7.61 -10.32
C LEU A 465 -12.10 6.68 -9.65
N VAL A 466 -11.53 5.66 -9.00
CA VAL A 466 -12.30 4.57 -8.43
C VAL A 466 -11.72 4.17 -7.08
N SER A 467 -12.61 3.94 -6.13
CA SER A 467 -12.32 3.36 -4.83
C SER A 467 -13.15 2.12 -4.60
N TYR A 468 -12.61 1.21 -3.81
CA TYR A 468 -13.23 -0.09 -3.56
C TYR A 468 -13.54 -0.29 -2.08
N GLN A 469 -14.39 -1.26 -1.79
CA GLN A 469 -14.42 -1.97 -0.52
C GLN A 469 -14.61 -3.46 -0.78
N ARG A 470 -14.00 -4.30 0.05
CA ARG A 470 -14.18 -5.75 0.01
C ARG A 470 -14.94 -6.23 1.24
N LEU A 471 -15.94 -7.08 1.00
CA LEU A 471 -16.63 -7.85 2.03
C LEU A 471 -16.32 -9.33 1.85
N ILE A 472 -15.81 -9.98 2.90
CA ILE A 472 -15.55 -11.42 2.95
C ILE A 472 -16.59 -12.09 3.86
N CYS A 473 -17.40 -12.98 3.29
CA CYS A 473 -18.43 -13.72 4.01
C CYS A 473 -17.98 -15.18 4.24
N ASN A 474 -17.77 -15.58 5.49
CA ASN A 474 -17.51 -16.98 5.84
C ASN A 474 -18.83 -17.73 6.03
N ILE A 475 -19.08 -18.74 5.21
CA ILE A 475 -20.28 -19.58 5.32
C ILE A 475 -20.06 -20.59 6.45
N LYS A 476 -20.88 -20.53 7.50
CA LYS A 476 -20.77 -21.37 8.71
C LYS A 476 -21.74 -22.53 8.75
#